data_AF-A0A059X268-F1
#
_entry.id   AF-A0A059X268-F1
#
_cell.length_a   1.000
_cell.length_b   1.000
_cell.length_c   1.000
_cell.angle_alpha   90.00
_cell.angle_beta   90.00
_cell.angle_gamma   90.00
#
_symmetry.space_group_name_H-M   'P 1'
#
loop_
_entity.id
_entity.type
_entity.pdbx_description
1 polymer ?
#
loop_
_entity_poly.entity_id
_entity_poly.type
_entity_poly.pdbx_seq_one_letter_code
_entity_poly.pdbx_strand_id
1 'polypeptide(L)'
;RQVPRMVILGATAENKPLLDESYLRILAAFEPHVGMTKYLFGSRPSLADFAWFGQLSEMATDPTPMRIMRARAPFTDHWVRRLDDASGVEGEWYPREQALGGMAEALLKIAGELYLPFLVANAEAFAKGVERLEINVWRLPYALAPFKYQVKCLQQLRDKFSALDAESRAALRPVLERTGCWQHLTGS
;
A
#
# COMPACT_ATOMS: atom_id res chain seq x y z
N ARG A 1 5.61 2.51 26.79
CA ARG A 1 4.68 3.14 25.81
C ARG A 1 5.52 4.03 24.89
N GLN A 2 5.67 3.68 23.60
CA GLN A 2 6.56 4.39 22.65
C GLN A 2 5.99 5.72 22.15
N VAL A 3 5.50 6.58 23.05
CA VAL A 3 4.87 7.88 22.71
C VAL A 3 5.78 8.79 21.88
N PRO A 4 7.10 8.92 22.15
CA PRO A 4 7.97 9.80 21.37
C PRO A 4 8.13 9.38 19.90
N ARG A 5 7.98 8.08 19.57
CA ARG A 5 8.11 7.57 18.21
C ARG A 5 6.87 7.80 17.36
N MET A 6 5.70 8.02 17.97
CA MET A 6 4.44 8.19 17.23
C MET A 6 4.47 9.44 16.33
N VAL A 7 5.11 10.52 16.78
CA VAL A 7 5.26 11.76 15.98
C VAL A 7 6.15 11.53 14.76
N ILE A 8 7.24 10.78 14.92
CA ILE A 8 8.15 10.42 13.81
C ILE A 8 7.44 9.55 12.75
N LEU A 9 6.44 8.77 13.18
CA LEU A 9 5.63 7.91 12.31
C LEU A 9 4.38 8.61 11.75
N GLY A 10 4.15 9.88 12.09
CA GLY A 10 2.97 10.62 11.65
C GLY A 10 1.66 10.20 12.33
N ALA A 11 1.72 9.43 13.42
CA ALA A 11 0.56 9.06 14.23
C ALA A 11 0.18 10.20 15.20
N THR A 12 -0.27 11.32 14.61
CA THR A 12 -0.69 12.54 15.32
C THR A 12 -2.21 12.73 15.21
N ALA A 13 -2.79 13.58 16.06
CA ALA A 13 -4.21 13.93 15.97
C ALA A 13 -4.55 14.61 14.63
N GLU A 14 -3.63 15.40 14.09
CA GLU A 14 -3.76 16.07 12.79
C GLU A 14 -3.87 15.07 11.63
N ASN A 15 -3.06 14.01 11.65
CA ASN A 15 -3.00 13.02 10.57
C ASN A 15 -4.03 11.89 10.72
N LYS A 16 -4.63 11.75 11.91
CA LYS A 16 -5.55 10.66 12.22
C LYS A 16 -6.67 10.49 11.20
N PRO A 17 -7.36 11.55 10.71
CA PRO A 17 -8.41 11.39 9.72
C PRO A 17 -7.94 10.71 8.43
N LEU A 18 -6.76 11.09 7.91
CA LEU A 18 -6.21 10.47 6.71
C LEU A 18 -5.77 9.02 6.97
N LEU A 19 -5.21 8.73 8.15
CA LEU A 19 -4.83 7.36 8.52
C LEU A 19 -6.05 6.44 8.63
N ASP A 20 -7.12 6.91 9.25
CA ASP A 20 -8.39 6.16 9.37
C ASP A 20 -8.99 5.91 7.97
N GLU A 21 -9.06 6.94 7.12
CA GLU A 21 -9.56 6.82 5.75
C GLU A 21 -8.68 5.88 4.90
N SER A 22 -7.35 5.95 5.06
CA SER A 22 -6.41 5.05 4.38
C SER A 22 -6.69 3.60 4.73
N TYR A 23 -6.89 3.31 6.03
CA TYR A 23 -7.21 1.96 6.46
C TYR A 23 -8.54 1.46 5.89
N LEU A 24 -9.59 2.29 5.92
CA LEU A 24 -10.89 1.93 5.33
C LEU A 24 -10.80 1.66 3.83
N ARG A 25 -10.01 2.45 3.09
CA ARG A 25 -9.78 2.23 1.66
C ARG A 25 -9.00 0.97 1.37
N ILE A 26 -7.98 0.66 2.17
CA ILE A 26 -7.25 -0.61 2.07
C ILE A 26 -8.22 -1.77 2.27
N LEU A 27 -9.04 -1.76 3.32
CA LEU A 27 -10.05 -2.81 3.54
C LEU A 27 -11.01 -2.93 2.34
N ALA A 28 -11.49 -1.81 1.80
CA ALA A 28 -12.37 -1.81 0.63
C ALA A 28 -11.68 -2.31 -0.65
N ALA A 29 -10.36 -2.15 -0.77
CA ALA A 29 -9.58 -2.68 -1.89
C ALA A 29 -9.34 -4.20 -1.78
N PHE A 30 -9.32 -4.76 -0.57
CA PHE A 30 -9.19 -6.21 -0.37
C PHE A 30 -10.53 -6.93 -0.48
N GLU A 31 -11.54 -6.43 0.22
CA GLU A 31 -12.77 -7.16 0.54
C GLU A 31 -13.49 -7.81 -0.65
N PRO A 32 -13.65 -7.15 -1.82
CA PRO A 32 -14.35 -7.75 -2.96
C PRO A 32 -13.56 -8.87 -3.66
N HIS A 33 -12.26 -8.99 -3.37
CA HIS A 33 -11.34 -9.82 -4.16
C HIS A 33 -10.73 -10.98 -3.38
N VAL A 34 -10.68 -10.87 -2.05
CA VAL A 34 -10.28 -11.97 -1.16
C VAL A 34 -11.31 -13.11 -1.18
N GLY A 35 -10.85 -14.33 -0.92
CA GLY A 35 -11.71 -15.51 -0.88
C GLY A 35 -10.94 -16.75 -0.45
N MET A 36 -11.64 -17.88 -0.28
CA MET A 36 -11.06 -19.12 0.28
C MET A 36 -9.85 -19.65 -0.52
N THR A 37 -9.86 -19.45 -1.83
CA THR A 37 -8.81 -19.92 -2.76
C THR A 37 -8.11 -18.77 -3.50
N LYS A 38 -8.27 -17.52 -3.03
CA LYS A 38 -7.76 -16.33 -3.73
C LYS A 38 -6.67 -15.62 -2.94
N TYR A 39 -5.57 -15.35 -3.62
CA TYR A 39 -4.47 -14.47 -3.24
C TYR A 39 -4.36 -13.33 -4.26
N LEU A 40 -3.49 -12.35 -4.02
CA LEU A 40 -3.37 -11.15 -4.83
C LEU A 40 -3.19 -11.46 -6.32
N PHE A 41 -2.36 -12.46 -6.62
CA PHE A 41 -1.98 -12.82 -7.99
C PHE A 41 -2.35 -14.25 -8.38
N GLY A 42 -3.29 -14.92 -7.70
CA GLY A 42 -3.66 -16.28 -8.10
C GLY A 42 -4.29 -17.14 -7.00
N SER A 43 -4.11 -18.45 -7.12
CA SER A 43 -4.53 -19.45 -6.12
C SER A 43 -3.42 -19.87 -5.16
N ARG A 44 -2.19 -19.40 -5.36
CA ARG A 44 -1.07 -19.53 -4.41
C ARG A 44 -0.60 -18.17 -3.88
N PRO A 45 -0.04 -18.09 -2.65
CA PRO A 45 0.47 -16.83 -2.11
C PRO A 45 1.68 -16.32 -2.91
N SER A 46 1.83 -15.00 -2.94
CA SER A 46 2.96 -14.28 -3.51
C SER A 46 3.68 -13.45 -2.45
N LEU A 47 4.84 -12.88 -2.80
CA LEU A 47 5.54 -11.94 -1.92
C LEU A 47 4.65 -10.75 -1.51
N ALA A 48 3.76 -10.29 -2.39
CA ALA A 48 2.88 -9.18 -2.10
C ALA A 48 1.82 -9.52 -1.05
N ASP A 49 1.33 -10.77 -1.05
CA ASP A 49 0.41 -11.26 0.00
C ASP A 49 1.09 -11.17 1.37
N PHE A 50 2.34 -11.66 1.49
CA PHE A 50 3.09 -11.60 2.75
C PHE A 50 3.43 -10.17 3.19
N ALA A 51 3.70 -9.27 2.25
CA ALA A 51 3.92 -7.85 2.56
C ALA A 51 2.68 -7.22 3.22
N TRP A 52 1.49 -7.53 2.70
CA TRP A 52 0.23 -7.06 3.29
C TRP A 52 -0.15 -7.78 4.57
N PHE A 53 0.12 -9.09 4.65
CA PHE A 53 -0.09 -9.89 5.85
C PHE A 53 0.56 -9.23 7.06
N GLY A 54 1.83 -8.85 6.97
CA GLY A 54 2.56 -8.29 8.12
C GLY A 54 1.99 -6.98 8.67
N GLN A 55 1.18 -6.24 7.91
CA GLN A 55 0.46 -5.07 8.42
C GLN A 55 -0.95 -5.45 8.89
N LEU A 56 -1.68 -6.22 8.08
CA LEU A 56 -3.07 -6.57 8.38
C LEU A 56 -3.21 -7.55 9.55
N SER A 57 -2.20 -8.38 9.84
CA SER A 57 -2.16 -9.27 11.00
C SER A 57 -2.21 -8.50 12.33
N GLU A 58 -1.47 -7.40 12.40
CA GLU A 58 -1.47 -6.51 13.57
C GLU A 58 -2.82 -5.79 13.70
N MET A 59 -3.35 -5.31 12.57
CA MET A 59 -4.67 -4.65 12.53
C MET A 59 -5.82 -5.62 12.87
N ALA A 60 -5.67 -6.91 12.58
CA ALA A 60 -6.63 -7.95 12.92
C ALA A 60 -6.58 -8.36 14.41
N THR A 61 -5.56 -7.92 15.15
CA THR A 61 -5.37 -8.27 16.56
C THR A 61 -5.62 -7.09 17.51
N ASP A 62 -5.24 -5.86 17.14
CA ASP A 62 -5.50 -4.67 17.96
C ASP A 62 -7.02 -4.40 18.06
N PRO A 63 -7.58 -4.22 19.29
CA PRO A 63 -9.02 -4.06 19.50
C PRO A 63 -9.74 -3.06 18.58
N THR A 64 -9.11 -1.90 18.30
CA THR A 64 -9.75 -0.85 17.51
C THR A 64 -9.83 -1.19 16.02
N PRO A 65 -8.70 -1.39 15.31
CA PRO A 65 -8.73 -1.75 13.89
C PRO A 65 -9.36 -3.11 13.64
N MET A 66 -9.26 -4.08 14.57
CA MET A 66 -9.90 -5.40 14.44
C MET A 66 -11.42 -5.26 14.35
N ARG A 67 -12.01 -4.46 15.24
CA ARG A 67 -13.47 -4.22 15.23
C ARG A 67 -13.92 -3.57 13.92
N ILE A 68 -13.12 -2.67 13.36
CA ILE A 68 -13.38 -2.05 12.06
C ILE A 68 -13.29 -3.10 10.94
N MET A 69 -12.22 -3.91 10.92
CA MET A 69 -12.02 -4.97 9.92
C MET A 69 -13.19 -5.94 9.90
N ARG A 70 -13.56 -6.50 11.06
CA ARG A 70 -14.66 -7.46 11.15
C ARG A 70 -16.01 -6.89 10.75
N ALA A 71 -16.24 -5.59 10.98
CA ALA A 71 -17.50 -4.94 10.64
C ALA A 71 -17.59 -4.53 9.15
N ARG A 72 -16.45 -4.20 8.52
CA ARG A 72 -16.41 -3.61 7.17
C ARG A 72 -15.86 -4.55 6.11
N ALA A 73 -15.00 -5.47 6.49
CA ALA A 73 -14.26 -6.35 5.61
C ALA A 73 -14.05 -7.75 6.23
N PRO A 74 -15.13 -8.49 6.54
CA PRO A 74 -15.04 -9.81 7.15
C PRO A 74 -14.27 -10.85 6.30
N PHE A 75 -14.36 -10.80 4.97
CA PHE A 75 -13.59 -11.73 4.14
C PHE A 75 -12.09 -11.42 4.19
N THR A 76 -11.74 -10.15 4.39
CA THR A 76 -10.35 -9.74 4.60
C THR A 76 -9.81 -10.27 5.94
N ASP A 77 -10.59 -10.22 7.03
CA ASP A 77 -10.22 -10.85 8.31
C ASP A 77 -9.94 -12.36 8.14
N HIS A 78 -10.80 -13.06 7.40
CA HIS A 78 -10.60 -14.48 7.09
C HIS A 78 -9.35 -14.73 6.23
N TRP A 79 -9.11 -13.88 5.23
CA TRP A 79 -7.94 -13.97 4.37
C TRP A 79 -6.64 -13.80 5.17
N VAL A 80 -6.59 -12.85 6.11
CA VAL A 80 -5.43 -12.63 7.00
C VAL A 80 -5.14 -13.90 7.79
N ARG A 81 -6.14 -14.48 8.47
CA ARG A 81 -5.96 -15.70 9.29
C ARG A 81 -5.50 -16.90 8.47
N ARG A 82 -6.01 -17.04 7.24
CA ARG A 82 -5.62 -18.13 6.35
C ARG A 82 -4.17 -17.96 5.88
N LEU A 83 -3.75 -16.73 5.62
CA LEU A 83 -2.39 -16.46 5.15
C LEU A 83 -1.33 -16.73 6.24
N ASP A 84 -1.70 -16.65 7.51
CA ASP A 84 -0.85 -17.05 8.66
C ASP A 84 -0.45 -18.54 8.59
N ASP A 85 -1.31 -19.40 8.04
CA ASP A 85 -1.07 -20.83 7.84
C ASP A 85 -1.00 -21.22 6.35
N ALA A 86 -0.37 -20.38 5.52
CA ALA A 86 -0.26 -20.63 4.08
C ALA A 86 0.87 -21.59 3.69
N SER A 87 1.50 -22.26 4.66
CA SER A 87 2.56 -23.23 4.39
C SER A 87 2.02 -24.41 3.58
N GLY A 88 2.73 -24.80 2.51
CA GLY A 88 2.33 -25.91 1.65
C GLY A 88 1.12 -25.62 0.74
N VAL A 89 0.64 -24.37 0.68
CA VAL A 89 -0.40 -23.98 -0.29
C VAL A 89 0.21 -23.90 -1.70
N GLU A 90 -0.15 -24.88 -2.51
CA GLU A 90 0.17 -24.91 -3.94
C GLU A 90 -0.95 -24.33 -4.81
N GLY A 91 -0.60 -23.93 -6.02
CA GLY A 91 -1.53 -23.35 -6.98
C GLY A 91 -0.80 -22.65 -8.11
N GLU A 92 -1.53 -21.80 -8.81
CA GLU A 92 -1.05 -21.09 -10.00
C GLU A 92 -1.19 -19.58 -9.80
N TRP A 93 -0.23 -18.83 -10.34
CA TRP A 93 -0.41 -17.40 -10.51
C TRP A 93 -1.24 -17.11 -11.75
N TYR A 94 -2.07 -16.07 -11.69
CA TYR A 94 -2.85 -15.61 -12.81
C TYR A 94 -1.93 -15.21 -13.98
N PRO A 95 -2.42 -15.36 -15.23
CA PRO A 95 -1.83 -14.69 -16.37
C PRO A 95 -1.69 -13.19 -16.09
N ARG A 96 -0.66 -12.57 -16.68
CA ARG A 96 -0.27 -11.18 -16.40
C ARG A 96 -1.44 -10.20 -16.58
N GLU A 97 -2.26 -10.41 -17.60
CA GLU A 97 -3.41 -9.57 -17.95
C GLU A 97 -4.47 -9.56 -16.84
N GLN A 98 -4.65 -10.68 -16.15
CA GLN A 98 -5.58 -10.83 -15.03
C GLN A 98 -4.96 -10.37 -13.71
N ALA A 99 -3.65 -10.61 -13.51
CA ALA A 99 -2.93 -10.24 -12.28
C ALA A 99 -2.89 -8.72 -12.01
N LEU A 100 -3.04 -7.90 -13.05
CA LEU A 100 -3.02 -6.43 -12.96
C LEU A 100 -4.40 -5.79 -12.76
N GLY A 101 -5.45 -6.60 -12.56
CA GLY A 101 -6.81 -6.14 -12.26
C GLY A 101 -7.20 -6.37 -10.80
N GLY A 102 -8.46 -6.05 -10.48
CA GLY A 102 -9.06 -6.35 -9.18
C GLY A 102 -8.29 -5.76 -8.00
N MET A 103 -7.87 -6.64 -7.08
CA MET A 103 -7.18 -6.24 -5.84
C MET A 103 -5.88 -5.46 -6.11
N ALA A 104 -5.07 -5.91 -7.07
CA ALA A 104 -3.80 -5.27 -7.38
C ALA A 104 -4.01 -3.84 -7.91
N GLU A 105 -4.95 -3.66 -8.82
CA GLU A 105 -5.32 -2.34 -9.35
C GLU A 105 -5.90 -1.42 -8.26
N ALA A 106 -6.79 -1.94 -7.41
CA ALA A 106 -7.39 -1.16 -6.34
C ALA A 106 -6.32 -0.65 -5.35
N LEU A 107 -5.32 -1.47 -5.03
CA LEU A 107 -4.19 -1.08 -4.19
C LEU A 107 -3.25 -0.10 -4.90
N LEU A 108 -2.99 -0.30 -6.20
CA LEU A 108 -2.22 0.65 -7.01
C LEU A 108 -2.90 2.02 -7.07
N LYS A 109 -4.23 2.07 -7.17
CA LYS A 109 -4.99 3.33 -7.12
C LYS A 109 -4.75 4.07 -5.81
N ILE A 110 -4.78 3.39 -4.68
CA ILE A 110 -4.46 3.99 -3.37
C ILE A 110 -2.99 4.45 -3.34
N ALA A 111 -2.07 3.64 -3.87
CA ALA A 111 -0.66 4.00 -3.92
C ALA A 111 -0.40 5.24 -4.80
N GLY A 112 -1.08 5.37 -5.94
CA GLY A 112 -0.96 6.52 -6.83
C GLY A 112 -1.66 7.78 -6.32
N GLU A 113 -2.74 7.64 -5.55
CA GLU A 113 -3.44 8.78 -4.94
C GLU A 113 -2.74 9.32 -3.68
N LEU A 114 -2.09 8.44 -2.89
CA LEU A 114 -1.53 8.78 -1.58
C LEU A 114 -0.02 8.53 -1.49
N TYR A 115 0.41 7.27 -1.56
CA TYR A 115 1.74 6.88 -1.11
C TYR A 115 2.87 7.39 -2.01
N LEU A 116 2.74 7.22 -3.34
CA LEU A 116 3.73 7.68 -4.31
C LEU A 116 3.85 9.22 -4.34
N PRO A 117 2.74 9.99 -4.38
CA PRO A 117 2.80 11.45 -4.20
C PRO A 117 3.48 11.87 -2.91
N PHE A 118 3.14 11.22 -1.78
CA PHE A 118 3.80 11.47 -0.50
C PHE A 118 5.31 11.25 -0.55
N LEU A 119 5.76 10.13 -1.15
CA LEU A 119 7.19 9.82 -1.28
C LEU A 119 7.93 10.88 -2.10
N VAL A 120 7.33 11.36 -3.20
CA VAL A 120 7.89 12.43 -4.03
C VAL A 120 7.96 13.74 -3.24
N ALA A 121 6.87 14.15 -2.59
CA ALA A 121 6.83 15.38 -1.80
C ALA A 121 7.82 15.35 -0.62
N ASN A 122 7.98 14.19 0.03
CA ASN A 122 9.00 13.97 1.05
C ASN A 122 10.42 14.14 0.48
N ALA A 123 10.71 13.56 -0.68
CA ALA A 123 12.02 13.68 -1.31
C ALA A 123 12.35 15.14 -1.67
N GLU A 124 11.38 15.89 -2.20
CA GLU A 124 11.54 17.32 -2.49
C GLU A 124 11.74 18.16 -1.22
N ALA A 125 10.91 17.95 -0.20
CA ALA A 125 11.00 18.69 1.06
C ALA A 125 12.33 18.38 1.79
N PHE A 126 12.78 17.12 1.75
CA PHE A 126 14.07 16.70 2.30
C PHE A 126 15.24 17.36 1.56
N ALA A 127 15.19 17.43 0.23
CA ALA A 127 16.23 18.08 -0.58
C ALA A 127 16.30 19.60 -0.33
N LYS A 128 15.15 20.23 -0.06
CA LYS A 128 15.04 21.66 0.29
C LYS A 128 15.36 21.97 1.75
N GLY A 129 15.56 20.96 2.59
CA GLY A 129 15.81 21.14 4.02
C GLY A 129 14.62 21.72 4.80
N VAL A 130 13.39 21.51 4.32
CA VAL A 130 12.17 22.00 4.99
C VAL A 130 11.87 21.11 6.19
N GLU A 131 11.52 21.70 7.33
CA GLU A 131 11.27 20.96 8.58
C GLU A 131 9.90 20.28 8.63
N ARG A 132 8.94 20.73 7.82
CA ARG A 132 7.55 20.27 7.80
C ARG A 132 7.06 20.13 6.36
N LEU A 133 6.82 18.89 5.94
CA LEU A 133 6.05 18.56 4.75
C LEU A 133 4.57 18.56 5.11
N GLU A 134 3.75 19.15 4.25
CA GLU A 134 2.29 19.07 4.31
C GLU A 134 1.76 18.60 2.96
N ILE A 135 0.83 17.65 3.00
CA ILE A 135 0.07 17.20 1.83
C ILE A 135 -1.42 17.19 2.17
N ASN A 136 -2.25 17.29 1.14
CA ASN A 136 -3.69 17.11 1.26
C ASN A 136 -4.12 16.01 0.28
N VAL A 137 -4.69 14.94 0.82
CA VAL A 137 -5.13 13.77 0.04
C VAL A 137 -6.55 13.44 0.47
N TRP A 138 -7.44 13.20 -0.49
CA TRP A 138 -8.87 12.97 -0.22
C TRP A 138 -9.53 14.06 0.65
N ARG A 139 -9.07 15.31 0.51
CA ARG A 139 -9.51 16.47 1.31
C ARG A 139 -9.12 16.39 2.80
N LEU A 140 -8.19 15.50 3.15
CA LEU A 140 -7.70 15.31 4.52
C LEU A 140 -6.23 15.73 4.60
N PRO A 141 -5.82 16.40 5.69
CA PRO A 141 -4.46 16.86 5.87
C PRO A 141 -3.53 15.72 6.28
N TYR A 142 -2.26 15.86 5.94
CA TYR A 142 -1.17 15.08 6.53
C TYR A 142 0.09 15.91 6.61
N ALA A 143 0.69 15.96 7.79
CA ALA A 143 1.91 16.68 8.06
C ALA A 143 2.96 15.78 8.74
N LEU A 144 4.20 15.89 8.30
CA LEU A 144 5.34 15.14 8.85
C LEU A 144 6.64 15.89 8.61
N ALA A 145 7.64 15.71 9.48
CA ALA A 145 9.01 16.08 9.14
C ALA A 145 9.54 15.19 8.00
N PRO A 146 10.14 15.74 6.93
CA PRO A 146 10.69 14.93 5.86
C PRO A 146 11.74 13.94 6.37
N PHE A 147 11.68 12.70 5.90
CA PHE A 147 12.49 11.62 6.45
C PHE A 147 13.33 10.92 5.37
N LYS A 148 14.64 10.76 5.65
CA LYS A 148 15.62 10.15 4.73
C LYS A 148 15.22 8.73 4.30
N TYR A 149 14.56 7.97 5.17
CA TYR A 149 14.12 6.62 4.84
C TYR A 149 13.11 6.62 3.69
N GLN A 150 12.17 7.57 3.66
CA GLN A 150 11.18 7.66 2.58
C GLN A 150 11.82 8.05 1.24
N VAL A 151 12.89 8.87 1.26
CA VAL A 151 13.71 9.14 0.06
C VAL A 151 14.30 7.84 -0.49
N LYS A 152 14.84 6.97 0.39
CA LYS A 152 15.35 5.66 -0.01
C LYS A 152 14.26 4.75 -0.57
N CYS A 153 13.07 4.74 0.03
CA CYS A 153 11.93 3.96 -0.48
C CYS A 153 11.57 4.39 -1.92
N LEU A 154 11.47 5.70 -2.18
CA LEU A 154 11.20 6.20 -3.53
C LEU A 154 12.27 5.75 -4.53
N GLN A 155 13.54 5.92 -4.16
CA GLN A 155 14.65 5.52 -5.03
C GLN A 155 14.61 4.01 -5.34
N GLN A 156 14.40 3.18 -4.32
CA GLN A 156 14.29 1.73 -4.52
C GLN A 156 13.13 1.32 -5.42
N LEU A 157 11.98 2.00 -5.34
CA LEU A 157 10.85 1.76 -6.24
C LEU A 157 11.20 2.14 -7.68
N ARG A 158 11.83 3.29 -7.89
CA ARG A 158 12.29 3.75 -9.22
C ARG A 158 13.37 2.84 -9.80
N ASP A 159 14.32 2.38 -9.00
CA ASP A 159 15.37 1.45 -9.41
C ASP A 159 14.80 0.09 -9.80
N LYS A 160 13.89 -0.46 -8.99
CA LYS A 160 13.20 -1.72 -9.31
C LYS A 160 12.39 -1.60 -10.59
N PHE A 161 11.71 -0.47 -10.78
CA PHE A 161 10.92 -0.22 -11.98
C PHE A 161 11.80 -0.04 -13.24
N SER A 162 12.92 0.69 -13.13
CA SER A 162 13.85 0.91 -14.25
C SER A 162 14.59 -0.36 -14.65
N ALA A 163 14.82 -1.28 -13.70
CA ALA A 163 15.43 -2.58 -13.93
C ALA A 163 14.51 -3.59 -14.66
N LEU A 164 13.21 -3.32 -14.79
CA LEU A 164 12.31 -4.16 -15.58
C LEU A 164 12.66 -4.12 -17.07
N ASP A 165 12.51 -5.25 -17.75
CA ASP A 165 12.64 -5.31 -19.21
C ASP A 165 11.57 -4.49 -19.94
N ALA A 166 11.78 -4.25 -21.23
CA ALA A 166 10.90 -3.41 -22.05
C ALA A 166 9.47 -3.99 -22.14
N GLU A 167 9.34 -5.30 -22.22
CA GLU A 167 8.05 -5.99 -22.32
C GLU A 167 7.22 -5.82 -21.05
N SER A 168 7.83 -6.04 -19.88
CA SER A 168 7.21 -5.91 -18.58
C SER A 168 6.83 -4.46 -18.28
N ARG A 169 7.67 -3.48 -18.64
CA ARG A 169 7.32 -2.06 -18.52
C ARG A 169 6.15 -1.68 -19.44
N ALA A 170 6.14 -2.18 -20.67
CA ALA A 170 5.04 -1.94 -21.60
C ALA A 170 3.72 -2.54 -21.09
N ALA A 171 3.76 -3.74 -20.49
CA ALA A 171 2.59 -4.38 -19.93
C ALA A 171 2.05 -3.69 -18.67
N LEU A 172 2.93 -3.12 -17.82
CA LEU A 172 2.53 -2.40 -16.61
C LEU A 172 2.02 -0.99 -16.89
N ARG A 173 2.47 -0.36 -17.99
CA ARG A 173 2.17 1.05 -18.29
C ARG A 173 0.67 1.38 -18.22
N PRO A 174 -0.26 0.63 -18.85
CA PRO A 174 -1.68 1.01 -18.84
C PRO A 174 -2.30 1.04 -17.45
N VAL A 175 -1.92 0.09 -16.56
CA VAL A 175 -2.45 0.09 -15.18
C VAL A 175 -1.80 1.20 -14.36
N LEU A 176 -0.48 1.40 -14.48
CA LEU A 176 0.22 2.44 -13.73
C LEU A 176 -0.21 3.86 -14.15
N GLU A 177 -0.54 4.10 -15.41
CA GLU A 177 -1.06 5.39 -15.88
C GLU A 177 -2.46 5.66 -15.31
N ARG A 178 -3.39 4.70 -15.43
CA ARG A 178 -4.78 4.89 -14.96
C ARG A 178 -4.92 4.93 -13.43
N THR A 179 -3.98 4.35 -12.70
CA THR A 179 -3.91 4.44 -11.23
C THR A 179 -3.07 5.62 -10.74
N GLY A 180 -2.49 6.43 -11.64
CA GLY A 180 -1.67 7.60 -11.29
C GLY A 180 -0.26 7.27 -10.79
N CYS A 181 0.17 6.01 -10.83
CA CYS A 181 1.50 5.59 -10.35
C CYS A 181 2.63 5.94 -11.33
N TRP A 182 2.35 5.95 -12.64
CA TRP A 182 3.36 5.99 -13.71
C TRP A 182 4.35 7.14 -13.56
N GLN A 183 3.85 8.38 -13.47
CA GLN A 183 4.66 9.60 -13.39
C GLN A 183 5.61 9.62 -12.19
N HIS A 184 5.24 8.97 -11.08
CA HIS A 184 6.06 8.94 -9.88
C HIS A 184 7.21 7.93 -9.99
N LEU A 185 7.03 6.86 -10.78
CA LEU A 185 7.99 5.78 -10.98
C LEU A 185 8.99 6.06 -12.10
N THR A 186 8.61 6.81 -13.15
CA THR A 186 9.52 7.14 -14.24
C THR A 186 10.49 8.27 -13.92
N GLY A 187 10.18 9.09 -12.91
CA GLY A 187 10.92 10.33 -12.62
C GLY A 187 10.64 11.35 -13.71
N SER A 188 9.93 12.42 -13.37
CA SER A 188 9.96 13.65 -14.16
C SER A 188 11.21 14.44 -13.80
#